data_AF-A0A0C3QSS9-F1
#
_entry.id   AF-A0A0C3QSS9-F1
#
_cell.length_a   1.000
_cell.length_b   1.000
_cell.length_c   1.000
_cell.angle_alpha   90.00
_cell.angle_beta   90.00
_cell.angle_gamma   90.00
#
_symmetry.space_group_name_H-M   'P 1'
#
loop_
_entity.id
_entity.type
_entity.pdbx_description
1 polymer ?
#
loop_
_entity_poly.entity_id
_entity_poly.type
_entity_poly.pdbx_seq_one_letter_code
_entity_poly.pdbx_strand_id
1 'polypeptide(L)'
;MFKSTALLALSGLLAGVSAQQVGTLTAETHPALTWYKCTTAGGCVAQAGKVVLDANWRWLHSTTSSTNCYTGNAWNTSLCPDAATCTANCALDGADYSGTYGVTASGNALTLKFVTPNSNGKNVGSRLYLMSDDTHYNVFKVLNQEFTFDVDVSQLPCGLNGALYFSEMDADGGMAKYSTNKAGAKYGTGYCDSQCPRDLKFIAGQANNVGWTGSSTNSGTGNMGSCCNEMDIWEANSISAAYTPHPCDPTGPYKCTGAECGYPSRYSGVCDPDGCDFNSYRQGDHDFYGPGKTVDTTKKFTVVTQFITDNGTATGNLSEIRRLYVQNGVVIANSVNKIAGIPAVNSITQAYCDAQKSVFGDTTSFQNHGGLTAMGKSLGRGGVLVLSVWDDYAVNMLWLDSTYPTDCTKEGCFRGTCATTSGVPSDVEVSAASAQVTYSNIKVGDIGSTYTGTTTSTTTTKTSSTTSKTSTTSTTSTTSKTSSTTTTTAGGATQTHYGQCGGIGYS
;
A
#
# COMPACT_ATOMS: atom_id res chain seq x y z
N MET A 1 53.83 -49.49 22.81
CA MET A 1 53.15 -48.97 24.03
C MET A 1 52.80 -47.51 23.78
N PHE A 2 51.57 -47.11 24.11
CA PHE A 2 50.92 -45.80 23.86
C PHE A 2 51.78 -44.56 24.15
N LYS A 3 51.47 -43.45 23.46
CA LYS A 3 50.88 -42.27 24.11
C LYS A 3 49.89 -41.54 23.20
N SER A 4 48.66 -41.42 23.70
CA SER A 4 47.59 -40.53 23.25
C SER A 4 47.89 -39.08 23.63
N THR A 5 47.60 -38.15 22.72
CA THR A 5 47.32 -36.71 22.98
C THR A 5 46.76 -36.16 21.66
N ALA A 6 45.45 -36.21 21.43
CA ALA A 6 44.47 -35.16 21.82
C ALA A 6 44.88 -33.79 21.26
N LEU A 7 44.44 -33.45 20.04
CA LEU A 7 43.21 -32.70 19.77
C LEU A 7 43.26 -31.28 20.38
N LEU A 8 43.77 -30.30 19.63
CA LEU A 8 43.49 -28.87 19.84
C LEU A 8 43.95 -28.03 18.63
N ALA A 9 43.13 -27.02 18.30
CA ALA A 9 43.31 -25.99 17.27
C ALA A 9 42.67 -26.23 15.88
N LEU A 10 41.35 -26.49 15.85
CA LEU A 10 40.48 -26.01 14.77
C LEU A 10 39.24 -25.34 15.36
N SER A 11 39.46 -24.26 16.10
CA SER A 11 38.41 -23.42 16.66
C SER A 11 38.89 -21.97 16.63
N GLY A 12 38.47 -21.26 15.60
CA GLY A 12 38.76 -19.83 15.42
C GLY A 12 38.32 -19.37 14.04
N LEU A 13 37.29 -18.54 14.00
CA LEU A 13 36.64 -17.89 12.84
C LEU A 13 35.51 -18.66 12.14
N LEU A 14 34.51 -19.09 12.93
CA LEU A 14 33.13 -18.87 12.48
C LEU A 14 32.84 -17.39 12.71
N ALA A 15 33.10 -16.55 11.71
CA ALA A 15 32.51 -15.23 11.67
C ALA A 15 30.99 -15.45 11.60
N GLY A 16 30.30 -15.31 12.75
CA GLY A 16 28.85 -15.35 12.80
C GLY A 16 28.33 -14.26 11.88
N VAL A 17 27.76 -14.67 10.74
CA VAL A 17 27.13 -13.73 9.80
C VAL A 17 25.99 -13.06 10.57
N SER A 18 26.18 -11.77 10.85
CA SER A 18 25.25 -10.91 11.58
C SER A 18 23.97 -10.75 10.77
N ALA A 19 22.81 -11.11 11.31
CA ALA A 19 21.57 -11.14 10.54
C ALA A 19 20.38 -10.56 11.33
N GLN A 20 19.45 -9.86 10.68
CA GLN A 20 18.10 -9.56 11.14
C GLN A 20 17.42 -10.88 11.49
N GLN A 21 17.07 -11.04 12.75
CA GLN A 21 16.66 -12.33 13.29
C GLN A 21 15.13 -12.48 13.36
N VAL A 22 14.71 -13.69 13.71
CA VAL A 22 13.31 -14.06 13.96
C VAL A 22 13.09 -14.20 15.46
N GLY A 23 12.16 -13.41 16.00
CA GLY A 23 11.67 -13.52 17.36
C GLY A 23 10.79 -14.75 17.52
N THR A 24 10.67 -15.23 18.75
CA THR A 24 9.91 -16.45 19.07
C THR A 24 8.97 -16.29 20.25
N LEU A 25 8.78 -15.06 20.74
CA LEU A 25 7.89 -14.80 21.87
C LEU A 25 6.42 -14.80 21.43
N THR A 26 6.15 -14.45 20.16
CA THR A 26 4.83 -14.51 19.52
C THR A 26 4.91 -15.34 18.25
N ALA A 27 4.05 -16.36 18.13
CA ALA A 27 4.00 -17.16 16.90
C ALA A 27 3.40 -16.34 15.74
N GLU A 28 4.08 -16.32 14.58
CA GLU A 28 3.53 -15.70 13.39
C GLU A 28 2.48 -16.59 12.72
N THR A 29 1.23 -16.12 12.69
CA THR A 29 0.10 -16.81 12.05
C THR A 29 -0.64 -15.87 11.12
N HIS A 30 -0.43 -16.04 9.82
CA HIS A 30 -1.01 -15.20 8.76
C HIS A 30 -2.55 -15.36 8.66
N PRO A 31 -3.34 -14.27 8.70
CA PRO A 31 -4.77 -14.33 8.42
C PRO A 31 -5.04 -14.84 6.98
N ALA A 32 -5.94 -15.81 6.85
CA ALA A 32 -6.32 -16.36 5.54
C ALA A 32 -7.15 -15.36 4.73
N LEU A 33 -6.85 -15.25 3.43
CA LEU A 33 -7.57 -14.38 2.49
C LEU A 33 -7.68 -15.07 1.13
N THR A 34 -8.89 -15.46 0.76
CA THR A 34 -9.17 -16.05 -0.55
C THR A 34 -9.20 -14.97 -1.62
N TRP A 35 -8.54 -15.23 -2.74
CA TRP A 35 -8.64 -14.45 -3.98
C TRP A 35 -9.00 -15.38 -5.14
N TYR A 36 -9.20 -14.87 -6.35
CA TYR A 36 -9.64 -15.69 -7.47
C TYR A 36 -8.82 -15.44 -8.73
N LYS A 37 -8.51 -16.53 -9.44
CA LYS A 37 -7.93 -16.48 -10.77
C LYS A 37 -9.01 -16.74 -11.81
N CYS A 38 -9.19 -15.82 -12.75
CA CYS A 38 -10.28 -15.85 -13.72
C CYS A 38 -9.75 -16.08 -15.14
N THR A 39 -10.56 -16.73 -15.96
CA THR A 39 -10.34 -16.85 -17.41
C THR A 39 -11.65 -16.61 -18.13
N THR A 40 -11.59 -16.12 -19.37
CA THR A 40 -12.78 -15.90 -20.22
C THR A 40 -13.59 -17.17 -20.46
N ALA A 41 -12.93 -18.33 -20.56
CA ALA A 41 -13.58 -19.62 -20.82
C ALA A 41 -14.00 -20.38 -19.55
N GLY A 42 -13.23 -20.26 -18.46
CA GLY A 42 -13.35 -21.11 -17.27
C GLY A 42 -13.96 -20.44 -16.03
N GLY A 43 -14.33 -19.15 -16.12
CA GLY A 43 -14.78 -18.40 -14.94
C GLY A 43 -13.64 -18.22 -13.92
N CYS A 44 -14.01 -18.02 -12.65
CA CYS A 44 -13.08 -17.71 -11.57
C CYS A 44 -12.88 -18.89 -10.61
N VAL A 45 -11.63 -19.26 -10.38
CA VAL A 45 -11.22 -20.33 -9.46
C VAL A 45 -10.60 -19.72 -8.20
N ALA A 46 -11.12 -20.10 -7.04
CA ALA A 46 -10.61 -19.67 -5.75
C ALA A 46 -9.16 -20.12 -5.53
N GLN A 47 -8.37 -19.22 -4.95
CA GLN A 47 -6.97 -19.41 -4.60
C GLN A 47 -6.83 -19.20 -3.09
N ALA A 48 -6.16 -20.13 -2.41
CA ALA A 48 -5.89 -20.03 -0.98
C ALA A 48 -4.73 -19.04 -0.76
N GLY A 49 -5.06 -17.78 -0.44
CA GLY A 49 -4.09 -16.78 -0.03
C GLY A 49 -4.10 -16.57 1.48
N LYS A 50 -3.14 -15.77 1.94
CA LYS A 50 -3.04 -15.26 3.31
C LYS A 50 -2.37 -13.88 3.25
N VAL A 51 -2.48 -13.10 4.31
CA VAL A 51 -1.83 -11.79 4.40
C VAL A 51 -0.79 -11.74 5.51
N VAL A 52 0.24 -10.94 5.31
CA VAL A 52 1.31 -10.73 6.29
C VAL A 52 1.51 -9.25 6.58
N LEU A 53 1.72 -8.92 7.85
CA LEU A 53 2.05 -7.56 8.31
C LEU A 53 3.48 -7.19 7.94
N ASP A 54 3.63 -5.97 7.43
CA ASP A 54 4.91 -5.33 7.18
C ASP A 54 5.81 -5.29 8.41
N ALA A 55 7.10 -5.51 8.18
CA ALA A 55 8.12 -5.60 9.22
C ALA A 55 8.24 -4.34 10.10
N ASN A 56 7.92 -3.16 9.59
CA ASN A 56 8.07 -1.90 10.31
C ASN A 56 7.10 -1.80 11.50
N TRP A 57 5.93 -2.44 11.41
CA TRP A 57 4.94 -2.49 12.50
C TRP A 57 5.26 -3.54 13.57
N ARG A 58 6.14 -4.49 13.28
CA ARG A 58 6.38 -5.59 14.22
C ARG A 58 7.15 -5.11 15.43
N TRP A 59 6.93 -5.81 16.54
CA TRP A 59 7.78 -5.68 17.70
C TRP A 59 9.21 -6.11 17.34
N LEU A 60 10.16 -5.24 17.67
CA LEU A 60 11.58 -5.44 17.44
C LEU A 60 12.32 -5.46 18.78
N HIS A 61 12.81 -6.63 19.17
CA HIS A 61 13.45 -6.84 20.46
C HIS A 61 14.76 -7.60 20.34
N SER A 62 15.51 -7.65 21.44
CA SER A 62 16.76 -8.39 21.53
C SER A 62 16.56 -9.88 21.25
N THR A 63 17.49 -10.52 20.56
CA THR A 63 17.49 -11.98 20.32
C THR A 63 17.64 -12.81 21.59
N THR A 64 18.06 -12.19 22.70
CA THR A 64 18.34 -12.87 23.98
C THR A 64 17.44 -12.42 25.12
N SER A 65 16.57 -11.43 24.91
CA SER A 65 15.64 -10.90 25.92
C SER A 65 14.45 -10.19 25.28
N SER A 66 13.46 -9.80 26.08
CA SER A 66 12.36 -8.94 25.64
C SER A 66 12.72 -7.44 25.60
N THR A 67 14.00 -7.08 25.71
CA THR A 67 14.44 -5.67 25.66
C THR A 67 14.26 -5.13 24.24
N ASN A 68 13.54 -4.02 24.09
CA ASN A 68 13.30 -3.41 22.79
C ASN A 68 14.58 -2.90 22.14
N CYS A 69 14.72 -3.19 20.84
CA CYS A 69 15.71 -2.53 20.00
C CYS A 69 15.23 -1.18 19.47
N TYR A 70 13.91 -0.99 19.38
CA TYR A 70 13.28 0.24 18.92
C TYR A 70 12.04 0.51 19.77
N THR A 71 11.85 1.74 20.26
CA THR A 71 10.69 2.15 21.07
C THR A 71 10.28 3.57 20.72
N GLY A 72 8.98 3.80 20.51
CA GLY A 72 8.51 5.07 19.99
C GLY A 72 9.16 5.34 18.64
N ASN A 73 10.01 6.35 18.56
CA ASN A 73 10.74 6.73 17.34
C ASN A 73 12.27 6.57 17.44
N ALA A 74 12.78 5.82 18.42
CA ALA A 74 14.22 5.75 18.71
C ALA A 74 14.76 4.33 18.83
N TRP A 75 15.99 4.14 18.33
CA TRP A 75 16.76 2.91 18.50
C TRP A 75 17.44 2.86 19.87
N ASN A 76 17.51 1.68 20.47
CA ASN A 76 18.28 1.45 21.68
C ASN A 76 19.77 1.41 21.35
N THR A 77 20.51 2.47 21.68
CA THR A 77 21.93 2.63 21.30
C THR A 77 22.86 1.59 21.92
N SER A 78 22.47 0.92 23.01
CA SER A 78 23.26 -0.18 23.58
C SER A 78 23.14 -1.47 22.77
N LEU A 79 21.95 -1.75 22.21
CA LEU A 79 21.72 -2.89 21.33
C LEU A 79 22.09 -2.59 19.87
N CYS A 80 21.98 -1.32 19.48
CA CYS A 80 22.12 -0.81 18.13
C CYS A 80 23.16 0.34 18.03
N PRO A 81 24.43 0.12 18.42
CA PRO A 81 25.48 1.13 18.29
C PRO A 81 25.88 1.39 16.83
N ASP A 82 25.70 0.40 15.96
CA ASP A 82 25.95 0.44 14.52
C ASP A 82 24.96 -0.51 13.79
N ALA A 83 24.90 -0.43 12.47
CA ALA A 83 23.94 -1.20 11.68
C ALA A 83 24.16 -2.72 11.78
N ALA A 84 25.41 -3.19 11.75
CA ALA A 84 25.71 -4.63 11.76
C ALA A 84 25.36 -5.25 13.13
N THR A 85 25.76 -4.60 14.21
CA THR A 85 25.45 -5.01 15.59
C THR A 85 23.95 -4.97 15.84
N CYS A 86 23.27 -3.89 15.44
CA CYS A 86 21.81 -3.78 15.56
C CYS A 86 21.09 -4.91 14.81
N THR A 87 21.53 -5.17 13.58
CA THR A 87 20.99 -6.25 12.74
C THR A 87 21.11 -7.59 13.45
N ALA A 88 22.29 -7.93 13.98
CA ALA A 88 22.53 -9.18 14.70
C ALA A 88 21.74 -9.32 16.01
N ASN A 89 21.58 -8.22 16.75
CA ASN A 89 21.01 -8.23 18.08
C ASN A 89 19.49 -8.21 18.09
N CYS A 90 18.84 -7.87 16.97
CA CYS A 90 17.42 -7.55 16.94
C CYS A 90 16.61 -8.54 16.08
N ALA A 91 15.45 -8.92 16.60
CA ALA A 91 14.59 -9.93 16.05
C ALA A 91 13.17 -9.38 15.83
N LEU A 92 12.60 -9.62 14.65
CA LEU A 92 11.19 -9.35 14.36
C LEU A 92 10.33 -10.48 14.91
N ASP A 93 9.34 -10.16 15.73
CA ASP A 93 8.45 -11.17 16.31
C ASP A 93 7.12 -11.31 15.53
N GLY A 94 6.32 -12.31 15.91
CA GLY A 94 4.97 -12.50 15.38
C GLY A 94 4.01 -11.36 15.73
N ALA A 95 2.87 -11.34 15.04
CA ALA A 95 1.86 -10.29 15.18
C ALA A 95 0.52 -10.80 15.72
N ASP A 96 -0.04 -10.10 16.72
CA ASP A 96 -1.48 -10.17 17.04
C ASP A 96 -2.26 -9.25 16.09
N TYR A 97 -2.60 -9.79 14.93
CA TYR A 97 -3.26 -9.07 13.84
C TYR A 97 -4.51 -8.30 14.28
N SER A 98 -5.41 -8.93 15.02
CA SER A 98 -6.70 -8.34 15.36
C SER A 98 -6.60 -7.42 16.57
N GLY A 99 -6.01 -7.89 17.68
CA GLY A 99 -6.01 -7.16 18.94
C GLY A 99 -5.01 -6.00 18.98
N THR A 100 -3.89 -6.11 18.27
CA THR A 100 -2.85 -5.08 18.26
C THR A 100 -2.95 -4.17 17.04
N TYR A 101 -3.21 -4.72 15.85
CA TYR A 101 -3.13 -3.99 14.58
C TYR A 101 -4.49 -3.74 13.91
N GLY A 102 -5.59 -4.29 14.43
CA GLY A 102 -6.93 -4.09 13.86
C GLY A 102 -7.11 -4.69 12.48
N VAL A 103 -6.32 -5.71 12.15
CA VAL A 103 -6.36 -6.45 10.89
C VAL A 103 -7.23 -7.67 11.08
N THR A 104 -8.29 -7.79 10.28
CA THR A 104 -9.17 -8.97 10.30
C THR A 104 -9.44 -9.45 8.89
N ALA A 105 -9.45 -10.77 8.69
CA ALA A 105 -9.79 -11.38 7.42
C ALA A 105 -10.88 -12.45 7.61
N SER A 106 -11.83 -12.50 6.67
CA SER A 106 -12.90 -13.49 6.65
C SER A 106 -13.23 -13.85 5.20
N GLY A 107 -12.99 -15.11 4.83
CA GLY A 107 -13.20 -15.59 3.46
C GLY A 107 -12.34 -14.81 2.47
N ASN A 108 -12.99 -13.97 1.66
CA ASN A 108 -12.35 -13.15 0.63
C ASN A 108 -12.26 -11.66 0.99
N ALA A 109 -12.50 -11.28 2.25
CA ALA A 109 -12.49 -9.89 2.70
C ALA A 109 -11.43 -9.65 3.77
N LEU A 110 -10.68 -8.56 3.62
CA LEU A 110 -9.70 -8.01 4.55
C LEU A 110 -10.17 -6.64 5.02
N THR A 111 -10.29 -6.44 6.32
CA THR A 111 -10.61 -5.15 6.93
C THR A 111 -9.43 -4.64 7.72
N LEU A 112 -9.03 -3.40 7.45
CA LEU A 112 -7.96 -2.68 8.13
C LEU A 112 -8.55 -1.50 8.89
N LYS A 113 -8.42 -1.51 10.21
CA LYS A 113 -8.76 -0.35 11.04
C LYS A 113 -7.63 0.66 11.02
N PHE A 114 -7.98 1.93 11.01
CA PHE A 114 -7.01 3.01 11.08
C PHE A 114 -6.37 3.09 12.46
N VAL A 115 -7.16 3.15 13.54
CA VAL A 115 -6.62 3.15 14.91
C VAL A 115 -7.07 1.91 15.68
N THR A 116 -6.12 1.23 16.33
CA THR A 116 -6.40 0.10 17.21
C THR A 116 -5.81 0.34 18.60
N PRO A 117 -6.65 0.69 19.60
CA PRO A 117 -6.21 0.73 20.99
C PRO A 117 -5.77 -0.65 21.45
N ASN A 118 -4.64 -0.72 22.14
CA ASN A 118 -4.10 -1.96 22.68
C ASN A 118 -3.47 -1.72 24.06
N SER A 119 -2.95 -2.77 24.70
CA SER A 119 -2.35 -2.66 26.04
C SER A 119 -1.17 -1.69 26.13
N ASN A 120 -0.58 -1.32 24.99
CA ASN A 120 0.60 -0.48 24.88
C ASN A 120 0.27 0.92 24.30
N GLY A 121 -1.01 1.31 24.33
CA GLY A 121 -1.51 2.59 23.82
C GLY A 121 -2.42 2.39 22.61
N LYS A 122 -1.92 2.69 21.41
CA LYS A 122 -2.63 2.47 20.15
C LYS A 122 -1.65 2.17 19.01
N ASN A 123 -2.10 1.38 18.04
CA ASN A 123 -1.52 1.28 16.71
C ASN A 123 -2.25 2.22 15.75
N VAL A 124 -1.51 2.83 14.80
CA VAL A 124 -2.06 3.68 13.75
C VAL A 124 -1.62 3.16 12.39
N GLY A 125 -2.59 2.96 11.51
CA GLY A 125 -2.39 2.42 10.17
C GLY A 125 -1.92 0.97 10.14
N SER A 126 -1.87 0.41 8.94
CA SER A 126 -1.26 -0.90 8.69
C SER A 126 -0.90 -1.03 7.22
N ARG A 127 0.11 -1.86 6.91
CA ARG A 127 0.48 -2.28 5.56
C ARG A 127 0.64 -3.79 5.51
N LEU A 128 -0.07 -4.43 4.59
CA LEU A 128 -0.20 -5.88 4.47
C LEU A 128 0.23 -6.31 3.07
N TYR A 129 0.81 -7.51 2.97
CA TYR A 129 1.16 -8.14 1.69
C TYR A 129 0.37 -9.42 1.48
N LEU A 130 -0.08 -9.66 0.25
CA LEU A 130 -0.66 -10.96 -0.09
C LEU A 130 0.44 -12.00 -0.29
N MET A 131 0.29 -13.14 0.36
CA MET A 131 1.22 -14.26 0.36
C MET A 131 0.73 -15.40 -0.53
N SER A 132 1.66 -16.08 -1.20
CA SER A 132 1.39 -17.31 -1.97
C SER A 132 1.54 -18.58 -1.12
N ASP A 133 2.47 -18.55 -0.15
CA ASP A 133 2.65 -19.56 0.89
C ASP A 133 3.06 -18.90 2.22
N ASP A 134 3.60 -19.61 3.22
CA ASP A 134 4.03 -18.96 4.49
C ASP A 134 5.40 -18.26 4.43
N THR A 135 6.10 -18.37 3.31
CA THR A 135 7.49 -17.91 3.12
C THR A 135 7.69 -17.04 1.89
N HIS A 136 6.69 -16.92 1.02
CA HIS A 136 6.75 -16.10 -0.18
C HIS A 136 5.48 -15.25 -0.36
N TYR A 137 5.69 -14.01 -0.81
CA TYR A 137 4.63 -13.17 -1.35
C TYR A 137 4.02 -13.79 -2.61
N ASN A 138 2.79 -13.37 -2.93
CA ASN A 138 2.20 -13.64 -4.23
C ASN A 138 2.62 -12.53 -5.21
N VAL A 139 3.37 -12.91 -6.26
CA VAL A 139 3.86 -11.98 -7.28
C VAL A 139 2.94 -12.01 -8.50
N PHE A 140 2.28 -10.90 -8.79
CA PHE A 140 1.32 -10.77 -9.87
C PHE A 140 1.97 -10.22 -11.13
N LYS A 141 1.85 -10.95 -12.24
CA LYS A 141 2.23 -10.49 -13.58
C LYS A 141 0.97 -10.09 -14.33
N VAL A 142 0.76 -8.79 -14.48
CA VAL A 142 -0.55 -8.24 -14.89
C VAL A 142 -0.57 -7.67 -16.31
N LEU A 143 0.52 -7.74 -17.07
CA LEU A 143 0.49 -7.36 -18.49
C LEU A 143 -0.54 -8.19 -19.27
N ASN A 144 -1.41 -7.51 -20.02
CA ASN A 144 -2.53 -8.10 -20.73
C ASN A 144 -3.47 -8.91 -19.81
N GLN A 145 -3.63 -8.43 -18.58
CA GLN A 145 -4.56 -8.97 -17.59
C GLN A 145 -5.43 -7.84 -17.02
N GLU A 146 -6.42 -8.26 -16.26
CA GLU A 146 -7.32 -7.42 -15.48
C GLU A 146 -7.19 -7.78 -14.01
N PHE A 147 -7.01 -6.76 -13.17
CA PHE A 147 -7.01 -6.86 -11.71
C PHE A 147 -8.23 -6.13 -11.15
N THR A 148 -8.99 -6.83 -10.32
CA THR A 148 -10.28 -6.35 -9.80
C THR A 148 -10.43 -6.67 -8.33
N PHE A 149 -11.09 -5.78 -7.59
CA PHE A 149 -11.45 -5.98 -6.20
C PHE A 149 -12.69 -5.16 -5.86
N ASP A 150 -13.41 -5.57 -4.82
CA ASP A 150 -14.44 -4.75 -4.19
C ASP A 150 -13.82 -3.96 -3.04
N VAL A 151 -14.23 -2.71 -2.88
CA VAL A 151 -13.76 -1.84 -1.80
C VAL A 151 -14.91 -1.10 -1.13
N ASP A 152 -14.82 -0.97 0.19
CA ASP A 152 -15.65 -0.08 0.99
C ASP A 152 -14.75 0.97 1.65
N VAL A 153 -14.86 2.21 1.16
CA VAL A 153 -14.15 3.40 1.67
C VAL A 153 -15.10 4.35 2.41
N SER A 154 -16.33 3.93 2.70
CA SER A 154 -17.38 4.82 3.26
C SER A 154 -17.02 5.43 4.61
N GLN A 155 -16.06 4.84 5.32
CA GLN A 155 -15.57 5.29 6.62
C GLN A 155 -14.21 5.99 6.54
N LEU A 156 -13.65 6.22 5.34
CA LEU A 156 -12.40 6.96 5.17
C LEU A 156 -12.72 8.44 4.86
N PRO A 157 -12.55 9.37 5.82
CA PRO A 157 -12.73 10.80 5.57
C PRO A 157 -11.51 11.41 4.86
N CYS A 158 -11.56 12.72 4.64
CA CYS A 158 -10.42 13.54 4.25
C CYS A 158 -9.20 13.25 5.15
N GLY A 159 -8.01 13.19 4.54
CA GLY A 159 -6.76 12.97 5.26
C GLY A 159 -6.33 11.52 5.45
N LEU A 160 -7.20 10.55 5.14
CA LEU A 160 -6.84 9.13 5.13
C LEU A 160 -6.67 8.63 3.70
N ASN A 161 -5.92 7.55 3.55
CA ASN A 161 -5.80 6.80 2.31
C ASN A 161 -5.90 5.30 2.62
N GLY A 162 -6.90 4.65 2.03
CA GLY A 162 -6.93 3.21 1.89
C GLY A 162 -6.31 2.85 0.54
N ALA A 163 -5.05 2.43 0.55
CA ALA A 163 -4.33 2.10 -0.67
C ALA A 163 -4.30 0.59 -0.96
N LEU A 164 -4.40 0.26 -2.24
CA LEU A 164 -4.14 -1.06 -2.80
C LEU A 164 -3.28 -0.90 -4.05
N TYR A 165 -2.10 -1.50 -4.05
CA TYR A 165 -1.08 -1.23 -5.08
C TYR A 165 -0.14 -2.42 -5.29
N PHE A 166 0.65 -2.35 -6.36
CA PHE A 166 1.75 -3.29 -6.59
C PHE A 166 3.08 -2.62 -6.34
N SER A 167 3.92 -3.27 -5.55
CA SER A 167 5.33 -2.92 -5.37
C SER A 167 6.21 -4.01 -5.97
N GLU A 168 7.29 -3.63 -6.68
CA GLU A 168 8.24 -4.58 -7.28
C GLU A 168 9.21 -5.20 -6.25
N MET A 169 8.66 -5.71 -5.15
CA MET A 169 9.37 -6.43 -4.10
C MET A 169 9.84 -7.82 -4.54
N ASP A 170 10.90 -8.31 -3.91
CA ASP A 170 11.33 -9.70 -4.05
C ASP A 170 10.33 -10.64 -3.36
N ALA A 171 10.00 -11.76 -4.02
CA ALA A 171 9.01 -12.72 -3.52
C ALA A 171 9.31 -13.27 -2.12
N ASP A 172 10.58 -13.39 -1.74
CA ASP A 172 11.04 -13.90 -0.45
C ASP A 172 11.34 -12.78 0.57
N GLY A 173 11.00 -11.53 0.26
CA GLY A 173 11.35 -10.36 1.08
C GLY A 173 12.85 -10.04 1.11
N GLY A 174 13.63 -10.58 0.16
CA GLY A 174 15.06 -10.34 0.01
C GLY A 174 15.96 -11.35 0.74
N MET A 175 15.42 -12.46 1.26
CA MET A 175 16.23 -13.47 1.97
C MET A 175 17.36 -14.07 1.12
N ALA A 176 17.09 -14.37 -0.15
CA ALA A 176 18.08 -14.95 -1.05
C ALA A 176 19.19 -13.95 -1.42
N LYS A 177 18.85 -12.66 -1.51
CA LYS A 177 19.81 -11.59 -1.83
C LYS A 177 20.65 -11.18 -0.62
N TYR A 178 20.04 -11.16 0.56
CA TYR A 178 20.64 -10.65 1.78
C TYR A 178 20.70 -11.77 2.81
N SER A 179 21.86 -12.41 2.92
CA SER A 179 22.09 -13.50 3.88
C SER A 179 21.86 -13.09 5.34
N THR A 180 21.90 -11.79 5.59
CA THR A 180 21.59 -11.15 6.86
C THR A 180 20.08 -10.96 7.09
N ASN A 181 19.19 -11.22 6.14
CA ASN A 181 17.76 -11.27 6.38
C ASN A 181 17.33 -12.72 6.68
N LYS A 182 17.04 -13.04 7.95
CA LYS A 182 16.49 -14.36 8.34
C LYS A 182 14.97 -14.38 8.46
N ALA A 183 14.33 -13.22 8.39
CA ALA A 183 12.90 -13.07 8.63
C ALA A 183 12.09 -13.21 7.33
N GLY A 184 12.49 -12.51 6.27
CA GLY A 184 11.91 -12.67 4.93
C GLY A 184 10.45 -12.25 4.80
N ALA A 185 9.80 -12.75 3.73
CA ALA A 185 8.39 -12.46 3.45
C ALA A 185 7.45 -12.94 4.56
N LYS A 186 7.82 -14.01 5.28
CA LYS A 186 7.09 -14.50 6.47
C LYS A 186 6.89 -13.42 7.54
N TYR A 187 7.80 -12.45 7.62
CA TYR A 187 7.71 -11.34 8.56
C TYR A 187 7.55 -9.98 7.86
N GLY A 188 7.11 -9.97 6.61
CA GLY A 188 6.80 -8.73 5.89
C GLY A 188 8.01 -7.86 5.58
N THR A 189 9.20 -8.45 5.37
CA THR A 189 10.42 -7.69 5.03
C THR A 189 10.53 -7.37 3.54
N GLY A 190 11.42 -6.42 3.21
CA GLY A 190 11.80 -6.14 1.82
C GLY A 190 10.95 -5.09 1.12
N TYR A 191 10.14 -4.32 1.86
CA TYR A 191 9.35 -3.24 1.28
C TYR A 191 10.21 -2.22 0.54
N CYS A 192 9.66 -1.74 -0.57
CA CYS A 192 10.17 -0.66 -1.39
C CYS A 192 8.98 -0.02 -2.11
N ASP A 193 9.13 1.21 -2.54
CA ASP A 193 8.16 1.88 -3.42
C ASP A 193 8.84 3.02 -4.19
N SER A 194 8.07 3.79 -4.96
CA SER A 194 8.62 4.86 -5.80
C SER A 194 9.05 6.10 -5.02
N GLN A 195 8.66 6.22 -3.75
CA GLN A 195 9.06 7.30 -2.86
C GLN A 195 10.42 7.05 -2.22
N CYS A 196 11.03 5.88 -2.44
CA CYS A 196 12.30 5.49 -1.85
C CYS A 196 12.35 5.64 -0.31
N PRO A 197 11.35 5.10 0.43
CA PRO A 197 11.11 5.36 1.84
C PRO A 197 12.34 5.09 2.71
N ARG A 198 12.66 6.09 3.54
CA ARG A 198 13.80 6.07 4.48
C ARG A 198 13.39 5.76 5.92
N ASP A 199 12.09 5.58 6.16
CA ASP A 199 11.49 5.25 7.45
C ASP A 199 11.46 3.76 7.76
N LEU A 200 11.89 2.92 6.82
CA LEU A 200 12.01 1.49 7.03
C LEU A 200 13.14 1.18 8.01
N LYS A 201 12.80 0.44 9.07
CA LYS A 201 13.77 -0.01 10.08
C LYS A 201 14.82 -0.97 9.55
N PHE A 202 14.48 -1.76 8.53
CA PHE A 202 15.40 -2.69 7.88
C PHE A 202 15.32 -2.56 6.36
N ILE A 203 16.48 -2.39 5.71
CA ILE A 203 16.61 -2.28 4.26
C ILE A 203 17.81 -3.13 3.83
N ALA A 204 17.64 -3.93 2.77
CA ALA A 204 18.71 -4.79 2.25
C ALA A 204 19.38 -5.69 3.31
N GLY A 205 18.59 -6.21 4.25
CA GLY A 205 19.06 -7.04 5.37
C GLY A 205 19.89 -6.30 6.43
N GLN A 206 19.80 -4.98 6.50
CA GLN A 206 20.53 -4.14 7.46
C GLN A 206 19.57 -3.22 8.22
N ALA A 207 19.79 -3.06 9.52
CA ALA A 207 19.11 -2.06 10.34
C ALA A 207 19.45 -0.64 9.84
N ASN A 208 18.44 0.22 9.72
CA ASN A 208 18.57 1.60 9.26
C ASN A 208 18.78 2.58 10.42
N ASN A 209 19.51 2.17 11.45
CA ASN A 209 19.71 2.97 12.67
C ASN A 209 20.74 4.11 12.49
N VAL A 210 21.64 4.01 11.52
CA VAL A 210 22.68 5.02 11.29
C VAL A 210 22.06 6.29 10.71
N GLY A 211 22.30 7.42 11.39
CA GLY A 211 21.72 8.71 11.03
C GLY A 211 20.22 8.84 11.35
N TRP A 212 19.66 7.90 12.13
CA TRP A 212 18.24 7.88 12.42
C TRP A 212 17.77 9.14 13.13
N THR A 213 16.77 9.80 12.56
CA THR A 213 16.12 11.00 13.12
C THR A 213 14.63 10.74 13.26
N GLY A 214 14.10 10.78 14.48
CA GLY A 214 12.66 10.65 14.74
C GLY A 214 11.88 11.81 14.09
N SER A 215 10.80 11.49 13.38
CA SER A 215 9.98 12.44 12.61
C SER A 215 8.53 12.52 13.08
N SER A 216 8.07 11.51 13.83
CA SER A 216 6.78 11.50 14.51
C SER A 216 6.90 10.83 15.87
N THR A 217 5.78 10.55 16.53
CA THR A 217 5.79 9.79 17.78
C THR A 217 6.44 8.40 17.61
N ASN A 218 6.30 7.78 16.42
CA ASN A 218 6.64 6.36 16.20
C ASN A 218 7.43 6.04 14.93
N SER A 219 7.68 7.07 14.12
CA SER A 219 8.47 6.96 12.89
C SER A 219 9.68 7.90 12.95
N GLY A 220 10.63 7.63 12.07
CA GLY A 220 11.84 8.40 11.87
C GLY A 220 12.41 8.06 10.50
N THR A 221 13.57 8.61 10.17
CA THR A 221 14.25 8.31 8.91
C THR A 221 15.71 8.02 9.15
N GLY A 222 16.23 6.98 8.52
CA GLY A 222 17.65 6.65 8.49
C GLY A 222 18.35 7.17 7.23
N ASN A 223 19.62 6.78 7.06
CA ASN A 223 20.42 7.18 5.91
C ASN A 223 20.08 6.41 4.63
N MET A 224 19.49 5.23 4.74
CA MET A 224 19.12 4.38 3.60
C MET A 224 17.64 4.55 3.27
N GLY A 225 17.31 4.47 1.98
CA GLY A 225 15.94 4.30 1.48
C GLY A 225 15.81 3.04 0.63
N SER A 226 14.58 2.64 0.34
CA SER A 226 14.27 1.42 -0.43
C SER A 226 13.37 1.75 -1.63
N CYS A 227 13.96 1.85 -2.81
CA CYS A 227 13.29 2.22 -4.06
C CYS A 227 12.86 0.99 -4.86
N CYS A 228 11.69 1.05 -5.49
CA CYS A 228 11.36 0.17 -6.63
C CYS A 228 10.16 0.71 -7.41
N ASN A 229 9.93 0.17 -8.60
CA ASN A 229 8.75 0.51 -9.39
C ASN A 229 7.47 0.20 -8.61
N GLU A 230 6.48 1.07 -8.77
CA GLU A 230 5.22 1.01 -8.06
C GLU A 230 4.06 1.27 -9.03
N MET A 231 2.98 0.52 -8.86
CA MET A 231 1.73 0.73 -9.58
C MET A 231 0.60 0.86 -8.58
N ASP A 232 0.20 2.09 -8.33
CA ASP A 232 -0.92 2.43 -7.48
C ASP A 232 -2.23 2.15 -8.22
N ILE A 233 -2.79 0.97 -7.94
CA ILE A 233 -4.10 0.58 -8.48
C ILE A 233 -5.17 1.49 -7.88
N TRP A 234 -5.01 1.83 -6.61
CA TRP A 234 -6.02 2.51 -5.83
C TRP A 234 -5.37 3.24 -4.66
N GLU A 235 -5.47 4.55 -4.68
CA GLU A 235 -5.27 5.40 -3.52
C GLU A 235 -6.51 6.24 -3.34
N ALA A 236 -7.21 6.09 -2.22
CA ALA A 236 -8.50 6.73 -2.06
C ALA A 236 -8.96 6.88 -0.61
N ASN A 237 -9.86 7.83 -0.46
CA ASN A 237 -10.82 7.88 0.63
C ASN A 237 -12.22 8.10 0.05
N SER A 238 -13.21 8.41 0.90
CA SER A 238 -14.58 8.63 0.43
C SER A 238 -14.74 9.85 -0.49
N ILE A 239 -13.76 10.76 -0.58
CA ILE A 239 -13.87 12.03 -1.31
C ILE A 239 -13.20 11.95 -2.68
N SER A 240 -11.99 11.39 -2.74
CA SER A 240 -11.17 11.32 -3.94
C SER A 240 -10.49 9.97 -4.10
N ALA A 241 -10.17 9.63 -5.36
CA ALA A 241 -9.42 8.43 -5.70
C ALA A 241 -8.48 8.72 -6.88
N ALA A 242 -7.30 8.09 -6.86
CA ALA A 242 -6.31 8.11 -7.92
C ALA A 242 -5.84 6.68 -8.27
N TYR A 243 -5.35 6.53 -9.50
CA TYR A 243 -4.52 5.38 -9.89
C TYR A 243 -3.34 5.88 -10.70
N THR A 244 -2.14 5.36 -10.41
CA THR A 244 -0.89 6.04 -10.77
C THR A 244 0.26 5.05 -10.99
N PRO A 245 0.84 4.95 -12.20
CA PRO A 245 2.08 4.23 -12.43
C PRO A 245 3.30 5.11 -12.08
N HIS A 246 4.24 4.52 -11.35
CA HIS A 246 5.49 5.14 -10.93
C HIS A 246 6.69 4.30 -11.38
N PRO A 247 7.29 4.63 -12.53
CA PRO A 247 8.48 3.94 -13.00
C PRO A 247 9.74 4.38 -12.24
N CYS A 248 10.69 3.47 -12.16
CA CYS A 248 12.03 3.70 -11.63
C CYS A 248 13.10 3.16 -12.58
N ASP A 249 14.29 3.74 -12.53
CA ASP A 249 15.44 3.28 -13.32
C ASP A 249 15.94 1.88 -12.88
N PRO A 250 16.04 1.56 -11.57
CA PRO A 250 16.45 0.24 -11.12
C PRO A 250 15.38 -0.83 -11.38
N THR A 251 15.84 -2.07 -11.55
CA THR A 251 14.96 -3.25 -11.61
C THR A 251 14.85 -3.89 -10.23
N GLY A 252 13.63 -4.06 -9.74
CA GLY A 252 13.34 -4.62 -8.41
C GLY A 252 13.82 -3.72 -7.25
N PRO A 253 13.92 -4.27 -6.03
CA PRO A 253 14.28 -3.50 -4.85
C PRO A 253 15.70 -2.95 -4.92
N TYR A 254 15.85 -1.66 -4.70
CA TYR A 254 17.11 -0.93 -4.75
C TYR A 254 17.31 -0.10 -3.48
N LYS A 255 18.42 -0.35 -2.77
CA LYS A 255 18.81 0.47 -1.63
C LYS A 255 19.49 1.75 -2.12
N CYS A 256 18.88 2.89 -1.83
CA CYS A 256 19.43 4.21 -2.17
C CYS A 256 20.08 4.88 -0.95
N THR A 257 20.91 5.89 -1.21
CA THR A 257 21.34 6.88 -0.19
C THR A 257 21.33 8.30 -0.76
N GLY A 258 21.10 9.29 0.11
CA GLY A 258 21.17 10.71 -0.27
C GLY A 258 20.30 11.04 -1.50
N ALA A 259 20.92 11.62 -2.53
CA ALA A 259 20.23 12.10 -3.73
C ALA A 259 19.51 10.99 -4.50
N GLU A 260 20.02 9.74 -4.45
CA GLU A 260 19.39 8.59 -5.10
C GLU A 260 17.99 8.31 -4.52
N CYS A 261 17.76 8.67 -3.26
CA CYS A 261 16.45 8.55 -2.59
C CYS A 261 15.54 9.76 -2.84
N GLY A 262 15.92 10.70 -3.72
CA GLY A 262 15.19 11.96 -3.86
C GLY A 262 15.39 12.92 -2.68
N TYR A 263 16.52 12.83 -1.97
CA TYR A 263 16.83 13.71 -0.82
C TYR A 263 18.17 14.44 -0.96
N PRO A 264 18.24 15.77 -0.78
CA PRO A 264 17.15 16.66 -0.37
C PRO A 264 16.24 17.11 -1.52
N SER A 265 16.48 16.66 -2.76
CA SER A 265 15.74 17.08 -3.96
C SER A 265 14.88 15.95 -4.48
N ARG A 266 13.55 16.10 -4.38
CA ARG A 266 12.54 15.09 -4.77
C ARG A 266 12.81 14.43 -6.12
N TYR A 267 13.13 15.22 -7.15
CA TYR A 267 13.32 14.75 -8.53
C TYR A 267 14.76 14.37 -8.90
N SER A 268 15.67 14.27 -7.92
CA SER A 268 17.03 13.75 -8.18
C SER A 268 17.14 12.24 -7.97
N GLY A 269 16.06 11.62 -7.49
CA GLY A 269 16.02 10.19 -7.16
C GLY A 269 16.04 9.29 -8.38
N VAL A 270 16.12 7.99 -8.11
CA VAL A 270 16.11 6.93 -9.15
C VAL A 270 14.70 6.48 -9.54
N CYS A 271 13.68 7.09 -8.94
CA CYS A 271 12.27 6.79 -9.13
C CYS A 271 11.51 8.07 -9.44
N ASP A 272 10.42 7.94 -10.19
CA ASP A 272 9.41 8.98 -10.31
C ASP A 272 8.50 9.02 -9.07
N PRO A 273 8.63 10.05 -8.21
CA PRO A 273 7.85 10.10 -6.98
C PRO A 273 6.44 10.67 -7.21
N ASP A 274 6.14 11.25 -8.38
CA ASP A 274 4.83 11.87 -8.66
C ASP A 274 3.94 10.95 -9.49
N GLY A 275 4.52 10.15 -10.38
CA GLY A 275 3.79 9.25 -11.25
C GLY A 275 3.03 9.96 -12.37
N CYS A 276 2.32 9.18 -13.18
CA CYS A 276 1.34 9.69 -14.14
C CYS A 276 -0.09 9.44 -13.65
N ASP A 277 -0.62 10.33 -12.83
CA ASP A 277 -1.86 10.11 -12.09
C ASP A 277 -3.13 10.32 -12.95
N PHE A 278 -4.16 9.54 -12.64
CA PHE A 278 -5.52 9.83 -13.05
C PHE A 278 -6.43 9.86 -11.81
N ASN A 279 -6.72 11.06 -11.33
CA ASN A 279 -7.77 11.37 -10.36
C ASN A 279 -8.89 12.11 -11.09
N SER A 280 -10.10 11.55 -11.12
CA SER A 280 -11.25 12.12 -11.85
C SER A 280 -11.53 13.59 -11.52
N TYR A 281 -11.42 13.95 -10.24
CA TYR A 281 -11.61 15.33 -9.79
C TYR A 281 -10.50 16.23 -10.34
N ARG A 282 -9.24 15.79 -10.25
CA ARG A 282 -8.07 16.50 -10.80
C ARG A 282 -8.12 16.66 -12.32
N GLN A 283 -8.74 15.72 -13.01
CA GLN A 283 -9.00 15.77 -14.46
C GLN A 283 -10.29 16.55 -14.81
N GLY A 284 -10.85 17.31 -13.87
CA GLY A 284 -11.95 18.24 -14.08
C GLY A 284 -13.36 17.63 -13.99
N ASP A 285 -13.49 16.33 -13.68
CA ASP A 285 -14.80 15.69 -13.48
C ASP A 285 -15.18 15.60 -11.99
N HIS A 286 -15.72 16.71 -11.48
CA HIS A 286 -16.01 16.86 -10.05
C HIS A 286 -17.23 16.06 -9.57
N ASP A 287 -18.07 15.52 -10.46
CA ASP A 287 -19.31 14.79 -10.12
C ASP A 287 -19.19 13.27 -10.28
N PHE A 288 -17.99 12.77 -10.61
CA PHE A 288 -17.78 11.36 -10.91
C PHE A 288 -17.64 10.49 -9.65
N TYR A 289 -16.72 10.83 -8.76
CA TYR A 289 -16.38 10.02 -7.59
C TYR A 289 -16.58 10.79 -6.29
N GLY A 290 -17.25 10.16 -5.31
CA GLY A 290 -17.47 10.69 -3.97
C GLY A 290 -18.87 10.36 -3.41
N PRO A 291 -19.25 10.92 -2.25
CA PRO A 291 -20.48 10.53 -1.56
C PRO A 291 -21.71 10.93 -2.38
N GLY A 292 -22.52 9.96 -2.80
CA GLY A 292 -23.72 10.19 -3.62
C GLY A 292 -23.46 10.58 -5.09
N LYS A 293 -22.24 10.45 -5.59
CA LYS A 293 -21.86 10.73 -6.98
C LYS A 293 -22.04 9.51 -7.90
N THR A 294 -21.58 9.60 -9.14
CA THR A 294 -21.69 8.52 -10.15
C THR A 294 -21.13 7.19 -9.62
N VAL A 295 -19.94 7.23 -9.04
CA VAL A 295 -19.40 6.18 -8.16
C VAL A 295 -19.64 6.64 -6.72
N ASP A 296 -20.69 6.09 -6.09
CA ASP A 296 -21.16 6.49 -4.77
C ASP A 296 -20.31 5.85 -3.67
N THR A 297 -19.44 6.62 -3.04
CA THR A 297 -18.51 6.11 -2.01
C THR A 297 -19.16 5.80 -0.68
N THR A 298 -20.45 6.10 -0.50
CA THR A 298 -21.19 5.71 0.72
C THR A 298 -21.50 4.21 0.78
N LYS A 299 -21.16 3.47 -0.28
CA LYS A 299 -21.43 2.03 -0.42
C LYS A 299 -20.22 1.35 -1.04
N LYS A 300 -20.11 0.04 -0.83
CA LYS A 300 -19.16 -0.81 -1.54
C LYS A 300 -19.35 -0.75 -3.06
N PHE A 301 -18.26 -0.79 -3.81
CA PHE A 301 -18.24 -0.93 -5.26
C PHE A 301 -17.03 -1.78 -5.69
N THR A 302 -17.05 -2.24 -6.93
CA THR A 302 -15.95 -2.95 -7.58
C THR A 302 -15.08 -1.97 -8.36
N VAL A 303 -13.76 -2.08 -8.23
CA VAL A 303 -12.76 -1.40 -9.03
C VAL A 303 -12.12 -2.41 -9.98
N VAL A 304 -12.08 -2.08 -11.26
CA VAL A 304 -11.49 -2.92 -12.32
C VAL A 304 -10.36 -2.14 -12.98
N THR A 305 -9.17 -2.72 -13.06
CA THR A 305 -8.02 -2.12 -13.74
C THR A 305 -7.46 -3.08 -14.77
N GLN A 306 -7.34 -2.62 -16.02
CA GLN A 306 -6.87 -3.42 -17.15
C GLN A 306 -5.54 -2.86 -17.64
N PHE A 307 -4.57 -3.75 -17.87
CA PHE A 307 -3.24 -3.41 -18.37
C PHE A 307 -3.11 -3.85 -19.81
N ILE A 308 -3.47 -2.97 -20.72
CA ILE A 308 -3.52 -3.27 -22.15
C ILE A 308 -2.11 -3.23 -22.71
N THR A 309 -1.76 -4.24 -23.51
CA THR A 309 -0.52 -4.25 -24.28
C THR A 309 -0.78 -3.94 -25.75
N ASP A 310 0.22 -3.38 -26.42
CA ASP A 310 0.18 -2.98 -27.84
C ASP A 310 -0.21 -4.10 -28.82
N ASN A 311 0.06 -5.36 -28.46
CA ASN A 311 -0.21 -6.53 -29.29
C ASN A 311 -1.23 -7.51 -28.68
N GLY A 312 -1.86 -7.16 -27.55
CA GLY A 312 -2.85 -8.00 -26.88
C GLY A 312 -2.27 -9.30 -26.29
N THR A 313 -0.97 -9.34 -25.97
CA THR A 313 -0.29 -10.47 -25.32
C THR A 313 0.42 -10.06 -24.03
N ALA A 314 0.66 -11.00 -23.13
CA ALA A 314 1.36 -10.75 -21.86
C ALA A 314 2.86 -10.36 -22.04
N THR A 315 3.40 -10.47 -23.25
CA THR A 315 4.78 -10.08 -23.60
C THR A 315 4.86 -8.79 -24.42
N GLY A 316 3.72 -8.18 -24.76
CA GLY A 316 3.68 -6.89 -25.43
C GLY A 316 4.06 -5.72 -24.53
N ASN A 317 4.28 -4.55 -25.12
CA ASN A 317 4.56 -3.34 -24.34
C ASN A 317 3.26 -2.79 -23.75
N LEU A 318 3.29 -2.36 -22.49
CA LEU A 318 2.16 -1.67 -21.87
C LEU A 318 1.84 -0.39 -22.66
N SER A 319 0.60 -0.27 -23.13
CA SER A 319 0.15 0.84 -23.97
C SER A 319 -0.94 1.69 -23.30
N GLU A 320 -1.78 1.07 -22.47
CA GLU A 320 -2.89 1.74 -21.81
C GLU A 320 -3.19 1.08 -20.45
N ILE A 321 -3.43 1.90 -19.41
CA ILE A 321 -4.02 1.45 -18.15
C ILE A 321 -5.45 1.97 -18.09
N ARG A 322 -6.41 1.07 -18.18
CA ARG A 322 -7.84 1.39 -18.22
C ARG A 322 -8.52 1.10 -16.88
N ARG A 323 -9.49 1.93 -16.54
CA ARG A 323 -10.30 1.82 -15.32
C ARG A 323 -11.78 1.62 -15.66
N LEU A 324 -12.44 0.74 -14.92
CA LEU A 324 -13.90 0.63 -14.84
C LEU A 324 -14.31 0.48 -13.37
N TYR A 325 -15.58 0.75 -13.10
CA TYR A 325 -16.21 0.45 -11.82
C TYR A 325 -17.45 -0.40 -12.03
N VAL A 326 -17.82 -1.21 -11.03
CA VAL A 326 -19.13 -1.84 -10.99
C VAL A 326 -19.80 -1.51 -9.67
N GLN A 327 -20.97 -0.90 -9.73
CA GLN A 327 -21.74 -0.59 -8.53
C GLN A 327 -23.21 -0.94 -8.76
N ASN A 328 -23.80 -1.66 -7.81
CA ASN A 328 -25.18 -2.14 -7.90
C ASN A 328 -25.50 -2.89 -9.21
N GLY A 329 -24.53 -3.65 -9.73
CA GLY A 329 -24.67 -4.41 -10.98
C GLY A 329 -24.59 -3.59 -12.27
N VAL A 330 -24.25 -2.30 -12.18
CA VAL A 330 -24.05 -1.41 -13.32
C VAL A 330 -22.56 -1.20 -13.55
N VAL A 331 -22.11 -1.42 -14.78
CA VAL A 331 -20.75 -1.09 -15.21
C VAL A 331 -20.67 0.41 -15.51
N ILE A 332 -19.71 1.06 -14.88
CA ILE A 332 -19.45 2.50 -14.99
C ILE A 332 -18.07 2.65 -15.62
N ALA A 333 -18.01 3.26 -16.80
CA ALA A 333 -16.74 3.62 -17.42
C ALA A 333 -16.04 4.70 -16.57
N ASN A 334 -14.70 4.74 -16.59
CA ASN A 334 -13.98 5.83 -15.95
C ASN A 334 -14.38 7.20 -16.54
N SER A 335 -14.29 8.25 -15.72
CA SER A 335 -14.53 9.63 -16.17
C SER A 335 -13.60 10.01 -17.32
N VAL A 336 -14.06 10.87 -18.21
CA VAL A 336 -13.23 11.44 -19.29
C VAL A 336 -12.58 12.73 -18.78
N ASN A 337 -11.30 12.95 -19.09
CA ASN A 337 -10.64 14.22 -18.81
C ASN A 337 -11.41 15.41 -19.43
N LYS A 338 -11.58 16.48 -18.65
CA LYS A 338 -12.27 17.72 -19.04
C LYS A 338 -11.34 18.94 -19.10
N ILE A 339 -10.07 18.79 -18.72
CA ILE A 339 -9.09 19.88 -18.78
C ILE A 339 -8.66 20.13 -20.23
N ALA A 340 -8.76 21.39 -20.67
CA ALA A 340 -8.35 21.81 -22.00
C ALA A 340 -6.84 21.62 -22.21
N GLY A 341 -6.45 21.10 -23.38
CA GLY A 341 -5.05 20.81 -23.72
C GLY A 341 -4.59 19.41 -23.34
N ILE A 342 -5.33 18.71 -22.47
CA ILE A 342 -5.15 17.28 -22.21
C ILE A 342 -6.13 16.49 -23.09
N PRO A 343 -5.73 15.36 -23.72
CA PRO A 343 -6.65 14.54 -24.50
C PRO A 343 -7.91 14.18 -23.72
N ALA A 344 -9.08 14.23 -24.36
CA ALA A 344 -10.36 13.82 -23.79
C ALA A 344 -10.47 12.29 -23.77
N VAL A 345 -9.65 11.65 -22.92
CA VAL A 345 -9.57 10.21 -22.71
C VAL A 345 -9.94 9.85 -21.27
N ASN A 346 -10.21 8.58 -21.00
CA ASN A 346 -10.55 8.05 -19.67
C ASN A 346 -9.59 6.96 -19.17
N SER A 347 -8.38 6.96 -19.69
CA SER A 347 -7.34 5.98 -19.38
C SER A 347 -5.96 6.63 -19.42
N ILE A 348 -4.99 5.98 -18.77
CA ILE A 348 -3.61 6.43 -18.78
C ILE A 348 -2.92 5.85 -20.02
N THR A 349 -2.39 6.75 -20.85
CA THR A 349 -1.54 6.46 -22.01
C THR A 349 -0.33 7.39 -21.98
N GLN A 350 0.72 7.09 -22.74
CA GLN A 350 1.89 7.98 -22.80
C GLN A 350 1.49 9.40 -23.24
N ALA A 351 0.63 9.51 -24.26
CA ALA A 351 0.15 10.80 -24.76
C ALA A 351 -0.67 11.58 -23.72
N TYR A 352 -1.46 10.89 -22.89
CA TYR A 352 -2.15 11.51 -21.75
C TYR A 352 -1.13 12.05 -20.74
N CYS A 353 -0.13 11.26 -20.35
CA CYS A 353 0.88 11.66 -19.37
C CYS A 353 1.68 12.88 -19.83
N ASP A 354 2.10 12.90 -21.10
CA ASP A 354 2.89 13.99 -21.67
C ASP A 354 2.09 15.30 -21.71
N ALA A 355 0.82 15.22 -22.12
CA ALA A 355 -0.07 16.37 -22.14
C ALA A 355 -0.44 16.85 -20.73
N GLN A 356 -0.74 15.92 -19.82
CA GLN A 356 -1.15 16.24 -18.44
C GLN A 356 -0.05 16.97 -17.68
N LYS A 357 1.19 16.44 -17.72
CA LYS A 357 2.33 17.08 -17.04
C LYS A 357 2.60 18.47 -17.62
N SER A 358 2.54 18.60 -18.94
CA SER A 358 2.73 19.89 -19.62
C SER A 358 1.67 20.93 -19.25
N VAL A 359 0.39 20.54 -19.28
CA VAL A 359 -0.74 21.46 -18.98
C VAL A 359 -0.77 21.86 -17.51
N PHE A 360 -0.49 20.95 -16.59
CA PHE A 360 -0.42 21.26 -15.16
C PHE A 360 0.88 21.97 -14.77
N GLY A 361 1.91 21.92 -15.62
CA GLY A 361 3.23 22.48 -15.32
C GLY A 361 4.01 21.67 -14.29
N ASP A 362 3.70 20.38 -14.18
CA ASP A 362 4.36 19.44 -13.27
C ASP A 362 5.69 18.96 -13.86
N THR A 363 6.65 18.59 -13.00
CA THR A 363 7.93 18.00 -13.44
C THR A 363 7.69 16.71 -14.22
N THR A 364 8.38 16.53 -15.35
CA THR A 364 8.24 15.37 -16.23
C THR A 364 9.03 14.14 -15.75
N SER A 365 9.01 13.86 -14.44
CA SER A 365 9.79 12.77 -13.83
C SER A 365 9.37 11.40 -14.38
N PHE A 366 8.07 11.19 -14.59
CA PHE A 366 7.52 10.00 -15.25
C PHE A 366 8.19 9.73 -16.61
N GLN A 367 8.29 10.75 -17.46
CA GLN A 367 8.94 10.64 -18.76
C GLN A 367 10.43 10.37 -18.62
N ASN A 368 11.09 11.05 -17.67
CA ASN A 368 12.53 10.92 -17.44
C ASN A 368 12.92 9.49 -16.99
N HIS A 369 12.06 8.81 -16.24
CA HIS A 369 12.25 7.43 -15.78
C HIS A 369 11.63 6.37 -16.71
N GLY A 370 11.35 6.74 -17.98
CA GLY A 370 10.96 5.78 -19.03
C GLY A 370 9.46 5.47 -19.15
N GLY A 371 8.62 6.19 -18.40
CA GLY A 371 7.17 6.24 -18.55
C GLY A 371 6.48 4.87 -18.55
N LEU A 372 5.45 4.71 -19.39
CA LEU A 372 4.69 3.45 -19.46
C LEU A 372 5.52 2.28 -19.94
N THR A 373 6.59 2.52 -20.71
CA THR A 373 7.48 1.45 -21.17
C THR A 373 8.25 0.86 -19.98
N ALA A 374 8.81 1.68 -19.11
CA ALA A 374 9.48 1.23 -17.90
C ALA A 374 8.49 0.55 -16.93
N MET A 375 7.32 1.16 -16.72
CA MET A 375 6.27 0.55 -15.90
C MET A 375 5.84 -0.81 -16.43
N GLY A 376 5.64 -0.94 -17.75
CA GLY A 376 5.30 -2.21 -18.39
C GLY A 376 6.33 -3.30 -18.16
N LYS A 377 7.63 -2.97 -18.22
CA LYS A 377 8.71 -3.93 -17.90
C LYS A 377 8.61 -4.41 -16.45
N SER A 378 8.30 -3.53 -15.51
CA SER A 378 8.10 -3.91 -14.10
C SER A 378 6.88 -4.83 -13.94
N LEU A 379 5.71 -4.46 -14.48
CA LEU A 379 4.50 -5.28 -14.42
C LEU A 379 4.64 -6.65 -15.12
N GLY A 380 5.52 -6.74 -16.12
CA GLY A 380 5.88 -8.01 -16.78
C GLY A 380 6.76 -8.91 -15.92
N ARG A 381 7.64 -8.34 -15.08
CA ARG A 381 8.39 -9.08 -14.05
C ARG A 381 7.49 -9.47 -12.88
N GLY A 382 6.56 -8.59 -12.54
CA GLY A 382 5.48 -8.76 -11.59
C GLY A 382 5.70 -8.01 -10.28
N GLY A 383 4.59 -7.70 -9.59
CA GLY A 383 4.60 -6.96 -8.33
C GLY A 383 3.90 -7.72 -7.21
N VAL A 384 4.35 -7.48 -5.98
CA VAL A 384 3.69 -7.93 -4.74
C VAL A 384 2.50 -7.03 -4.47
N LEU A 385 1.33 -7.63 -4.19
CA LEU A 385 0.13 -6.89 -3.83
C LEU A 385 0.25 -6.37 -2.40
N VAL A 386 0.10 -5.06 -2.26
CA VAL A 386 0.09 -4.33 -0.99
C VAL A 386 -1.31 -3.79 -0.71
N LEU A 387 -1.76 -3.90 0.54
CA LEU A 387 -3.02 -3.34 1.03
C LEU A 387 -2.74 -2.55 2.31
N SER A 388 -3.13 -1.29 2.36
CA SER A 388 -2.82 -0.42 3.51
C SER A 388 -3.97 0.51 3.89
N VAL A 389 -3.85 1.10 5.08
CA VAL A 389 -4.58 2.27 5.52
C VAL A 389 -3.63 3.18 6.27
N TRP A 390 -3.56 4.45 5.91
CA TRP A 390 -2.59 5.38 6.46
C TRP A 390 -3.06 6.85 6.40
N ASP A 391 -2.43 7.68 7.21
CA ASP A 391 -2.50 9.14 7.20
C ASP A 391 -1.12 9.73 6.87
N ASP A 392 -1.08 10.98 6.41
CA ASP A 392 0.11 11.55 5.79
C ASP A 392 0.74 12.65 6.65
N TYR A 393 1.89 12.32 7.24
CA TYR A 393 2.69 13.23 8.04
C TYR A 393 3.49 14.25 7.23
N ALA A 394 3.66 14.05 5.93
CA ALA A 394 4.41 14.96 5.08
C ALA A 394 3.53 16.13 4.63
N VAL A 395 2.35 15.82 4.10
CA VAL A 395 1.48 16.83 3.46
C VAL A 395 -0.01 16.60 3.66
N ASN A 396 -0.39 15.88 4.72
CA ASN A 396 -1.78 15.77 5.19
C ASN A 396 -2.76 15.19 4.15
N MET A 397 -2.28 14.39 3.19
CA MET A 397 -3.08 13.77 2.12
C MET A 397 -3.69 14.78 1.13
N LEU A 398 -3.27 16.04 1.19
CA LEU A 398 -3.86 17.11 0.38
C LEU A 398 -3.63 16.90 -1.11
N TRP A 399 -2.56 16.19 -1.48
CA TRP A 399 -2.26 15.82 -2.86
C TRP A 399 -3.33 14.90 -3.48
N LEU A 400 -4.08 14.16 -2.65
CA LEU A 400 -5.14 13.24 -3.07
C LEU A 400 -6.51 13.91 -3.06
N ASP A 401 -6.87 14.64 -2.00
CA ASP A 401 -8.27 14.98 -1.71
C ASP A 401 -8.57 16.48 -1.53
N SER A 402 -7.58 17.35 -1.68
CA SER A 402 -7.71 18.80 -1.46
C SER A 402 -7.13 19.63 -2.60
N THR A 403 -6.83 20.90 -2.33
CA THR A 403 -6.04 21.76 -3.22
C THR A 403 -4.58 21.62 -2.84
N TYR A 404 -3.74 21.31 -3.83
CA TYR A 404 -2.33 21.06 -3.60
C TYR A 404 -1.44 21.50 -4.80
N PRO A 405 -0.38 22.30 -4.57
CA PRO A 405 -0.04 22.98 -3.31
C PRO A 405 -1.16 23.89 -2.79
N THR A 406 -1.16 24.21 -1.49
CA THR A 406 -2.33 24.80 -0.80
C THR A 406 -2.70 26.22 -1.25
N ASP A 407 -1.76 26.94 -1.87
CA ASP A 407 -1.93 28.28 -2.43
C ASP A 407 -2.20 28.26 -3.95
N CYS A 408 -2.18 27.09 -4.58
CA CYS A 408 -2.37 26.98 -6.01
C CYS A 408 -3.83 27.19 -6.43
N THR A 409 -4.00 27.91 -7.54
CA THR A 409 -5.32 28.28 -8.10
C THR A 409 -5.51 27.82 -9.55
N LYS A 410 -4.59 27.01 -10.07
CA LYS A 410 -4.57 26.55 -11.47
C LYS A 410 -5.19 25.16 -11.60
N GLU A 411 -5.57 24.82 -12.83
CA GLU A 411 -5.92 23.44 -13.17
C GLU A 411 -4.80 22.47 -12.79
N GLY A 412 -5.18 21.26 -12.36
CA GLY A 412 -4.25 20.29 -11.80
C GLY A 412 -3.95 20.47 -10.31
N CYS A 413 -4.33 21.59 -9.70
CA CYS A 413 -4.14 21.78 -8.26
C CYS A 413 -5.32 21.29 -7.43
N PHE A 414 -6.54 21.23 -7.97
CA PHE A 414 -7.72 20.75 -7.26
C PHE A 414 -7.86 19.24 -7.41
N ARG A 415 -7.71 18.47 -6.33
CA ARG A 415 -7.77 16.99 -6.35
C ARG A 415 -8.96 16.42 -5.58
N GLY A 416 -9.66 17.26 -4.83
CA GLY A 416 -10.91 16.92 -4.15
C GLY A 416 -11.52 18.11 -3.44
N THR A 417 -12.49 17.82 -2.58
CA THR A 417 -13.29 18.85 -1.88
C THR A 417 -12.87 19.08 -0.44
N CYS A 418 -11.84 18.38 0.04
CA CYS A 418 -11.35 18.54 1.41
C CYS A 418 -10.71 19.91 1.60
N ALA A 419 -10.88 20.49 2.78
CA ALA A 419 -10.27 21.77 3.12
C ALA A 419 -8.74 21.64 3.15
N THR A 420 -8.00 22.69 2.79
CA THR A 420 -6.51 22.67 2.86
C THR A 420 -5.97 22.55 4.30
N THR A 421 -6.84 22.68 5.29
CA THR A 421 -6.55 22.47 6.72
C THR A 421 -6.91 21.08 7.22
N SER A 422 -7.42 20.17 6.37
CA SER A 422 -7.73 18.80 6.78
C SER A 422 -6.49 17.92 6.83
N GLY A 423 -6.65 16.70 7.34
CA GLY A 423 -5.65 15.63 7.22
C GLY A 423 -4.42 15.75 8.12
N VAL A 424 -4.39 16.73 9.02
CA VAL A 424 -3.35 16.80 10.06
C VAL A 424 -3.41 15.48 10.88
N PRO A 425 -2.32 14.69 10.92
CA PRO A 425 -2.32 13.36 11.56
C PRO A 425 -2.88 13.35 12.98
N SER A 426 -2.44 14.29 13.82
CA SER A 426 -2.91 14.39 15.20
C SER A 426 -4.41 14.58 15.33
N ASP A 427 -5.04 15.22 14.34
CA ASP A 427 -6.48 15.47 14.33
C ASP A 427 -7.22 14.25 13.80
N VAL A 428 -6.80 13.67 12.67
CA VAL A 428 -7.46 12.52 12.06
C VAL A 428 -7.35 11.25 12.91
N GLU A 429 -6.23 11.04 13.59
CA GLU A 429 -6.05 9.92 14.53
C GLU A 429 -7.02 9.96 15.72
N VAL A 430 -7.64 11.10 15.98
CA VAL A 430 -8.66 11.27 17.03
C VAL A 430 -10.05 11.27 16.40
N SER A 431 -10.29 12.15 15.42
CA SER A 431 -11.62 12.34 14.84
C SER A 431 -12.09 11.16 13.99
N ALA A 432 -11.15 10.42 13.40
CA ALA A 432 -11.40 9.27 12.54
C ALA A 432 -10.85 7.97 13.12
N ALA A 433 -10.67 7.87 14.45
CA ALA A 433 -10.06 6.69 15.08
C ALA A 433 -10.76 5.37 14.74
N SER A 434 -12.09 5.40 14.54
CA SER A 434 -12.87 4.21 14.15
C SER A 434 -12.89 3.93 12.65
N ALA A 435 -12.24 4.76 11.83
CA ALA A 435 -12.19 4.58 10.38
C ALA A 435 -11.58 3.23 10.03
N GLN A 436 -12.08 2.65 8.94
CA GLN A 436 -11.59 1.39 8.41
C GLN A 436 -11.87 1.32 6.92
N VAL A 437 -11.07 0.51 6.25
CA VAL A 437 -11.26 0.12 4.85
C VAL A 437 -11.42 -1.38 4.75
N THR A 438 -12.30 -1.83 3.87
CA THR A 438 -12.44 -3.25 3.55
C THR A 438 -12.12 -3.47 2.08
N TYR A 439 -11.09 -4.28 1.82
CA TYR A 439 -10.78 -4.82 0.50
C TYR A 439 -11.33 -6.23 0.42
N SER A 440 -12.03 -6.57 -0.65
CA SER A 440 -12.59 -7.91 -0.79
C SER A 440 -12.66 -8.39 -2.22
N ASN A 441 -12.92 -9.68 -2.40
CA ASN A 441 -13.26 -10.25 -3.70
C ASN A 441 -12.19 -9.98 -4.79
N ILE A 442 -10.91 -10.08 -4.40
CA ILE A 442 -9.78 -9.86 -5.31
C ILE A 442 -9.79 -10.91 -6.42
N LYS A 443 -9.72 -10.45 -7.67
CA LYS A 443 -9.76 -11.27 -8.88
C LYS A 443 -8.68 -10.82 -9.85
N VAL A 444 -8.01 -11.78 -10.47
CA VAL A 444 -7.03 -11.53 -11.53
C VAL A 444 -7.25 -12.49 -12.68
N GLY A 445 -7.26 -11.99 -13.92
CA GLY A 445 -7.45 -12.86 -15.07
C GLY A 445 -7.37 -12.16 -16.41
N ASP A 446 -7.83 -12.87 -17.43
CA ASP A 446 -8.00 -12.31 -18.78
C ASP A 446 -8.83 -11.02 -18.73
N ILE A 447 -8.54 -10.08 -19.63
CA ILE A 447 -9.30 -8.83 -19.76
C ILE A 447 -10.79 -9.15 -20.01
N GLY A 448 -11.67 -8.58 -19.18
CA GLY A 448 -13.11 -8.82 -19.23
C GLY A 448 -13.60 -10.09 -18.50
N SER A 449 -12.73 -10.82 -17.78
CA SER A 449 -13.11 -12.06 -17.09
C SER A 449 -13.49 -11.89 -15.62
N THR A 450 -13.24 -10.72 -15.01
CA THR A 450 -13.32 -10.58 -13.54
C THR A 450 -14.59 -9.90 -13.03
N TYR A 451 -15.41 -9.32 -13.92
CA TYR A 451 -16.63 -8.62 -13.56
C TYR A 451 -17.82 -9.00 -14.46
N THR A 452 -19.02 -8.75 -13.97
CA THR A 452 -20.27 -8.81 -14.73
C THR A 452 -21.09 -7.57 -14.41
N GLY A 453 -21.95 -7.15 -15.32
CA GLY A 453 -22.86 -6.03 -15.08
C GLY A 453 -23.55 -5.57 -16.35
N THR A 454 -24.57 -4.75 -16.16
CA THR A 454 -25.27 -4.09 -17.27
C THR A 454 -24.52 -2.81 -17.65
N THR A 455 -24.31 -2.60 -18.95
CA THR A 455 -23.78 -1.33 -19.46
C THR A 455 -24.92 -0.34 -19.61
N THR A 456 -24.80 0.84 -19.01
CA THR A 456 -25.79 1.90 -19.23
C THR A 456 -25.46 2.58 -20.55
N SER A 457 -26.03 2.10 -21.67
CA SER A 457 -26.10 2.91 -22.89
C SER A 457 -27.13 4.01 -22.65
N THR A 458 -26.67 5.23 -22.33
CA THR A 458 -27.55 6.40 -22.24
C THR A 458 -27.93 6.86 -23.65
N THR A 459 -28.78 6.09 -24.35
CA THR A 459 -29.55 6.63 -25.47
C THR A 459 -30.69 7.42 -24.86
N THR A 460 -30.53 8.75 -24.78
CA THR A 460 -31.59 9.69 -24.36
C THR A 460 -32.83 9.51 -25.23
N THR A 461 -33.77 8.69 -24.76
CA THR A 461 -35.14 8.64 -25.28
C THR A 461 -36.06 9.05 -24.13
N LYS A 462 -36.55 10.29 -24.22
CA LYS A 462 -37.63 10.82 -23.39
C LYS A 462 -38.87 9.95 -23.60
N THR A 463 -39.29 9.22 -22.57
CA THR A 463 -40.71 8.84 -22.43
C THR A 463 -41.12 8.83 -20.97
N SER A 464 -42.13 9.65 -20.68
CA SER A 464 -42.84 9.84 -19.43
C SER A 464 -43.67 8.61 -19.06
N SER A 465 -43.71 8.23 -17.77
CA SER A 465 -44.98 7.90 -17.06
C SER A 465 -44.77 7.38 -15.63
N THR A 466 -45.37 8.13 -14.70
CA THR A 466 -46.33 7.71 -13.66
C THR A 466 -45.94 6.73 -12.54
N THR A 467 -45.98 7.31 -11.34
CA THR A 467 -45.92 6.79 -9.97
C THR A 467 -46.91 5.66 -9.65
N SER A 468 -46.49 4.73 -8.77
CA SER A 468 -47.39 4.05 -7.83
C SER A 468 -46.64 3.66 -6.55
N LYS A 469 -47.18 4.12 -5.42
CA LYS A 469 -46.72 3.86 -4.05
C LYS A 469 -47.28 2.53 -3.55
N THR A 470 -46.47 1.75 -2.83
CA THR A 470 -46.96 0.74 -1.89
C THR A 470 -46.11 0.73 -0.63
N SER A 471 -46.80 0.81 0.51
CA SER A 471 -46.31 0.79 1.89
C SER A 471 -46.25 -0.62 2.46
N THR A 472 -45.24 -0.95 3.27
CA THR A 472 -45.37 -1.99 4.29
C THR A 472 -44.41 -1.82 5.47
N THR A 473 -44.88 -2.31 6.61
CA THR A 473 -44.54 -1.95 8.00
C THR A 473 -43.47 -2.87 8.63
N SER A 474 -42.82 -2.32 9.64
CA SER A 474 -41.79 -2.81 10.58
C SER A 474 -41.99 -4.16 11.28
N THR A 475 -40.87 -4.79 11.70
CA THR A 475 -40.76 -5.52 12.98
C THR A 475 -39.34 -5.45 13.56
N THR A 476 -39.29 -5.20 14.87
CA THR A 476 -38.13 -5.03 15.74
C THR A 476 -37.79 -6.34 16.46
N SER A 477 -36.52 -6.63 16.71
CA SER A 477 -36.12 -7.56 17.79
C SER A 477 -34.78 -7.18 18.42
N THR A 478 -34.82 -7.04 19.75
CA THR A 478 -33.74 -6.77 20.71
C THR A 478 -33.23 -8.06 21.34
N THR A 479 -31.97 -8.04 21.83
CA THR A 479 -31.33 -8.75 22.98
C THR A 479 -29.90 -9.18 22.61
N SER A 480 -28.85 -9.25 23.44
CA SER A 480 -28.57 -8.86 24.84
C SER A 480 -27.03 -8.85 25.01
N LYS A 481 -26.53 -7.99 25.91
CA LYS A 481 -25.12 -7.93 26.34
C LYS A 481 -24.72 -9.14 27.18
N THR A 482 -23.47 -9.59 27.05
CA THR A 482 -22.75 -10.33 28.11
C THR A 482 -21.32 -9.83 28.21
N SER A 483 -20.87 -9.58 29.44
CA SER A 483 -19.54 -9.10 29.82
C SER A 483 -18.68 -10.26 30.32
N SER A 484 -17.37 -10.24 30.07
CA SER A 484 -16.39 -10.92 30.93
C SER A 484 -14.96 -10.39 30.76
N THR A 485 -14.51 -9.78 31.85
CA THR A 485 -13.20 -9.77 32.55
C THR A 485 -11.88 -9.98 31.82
N THR A 486 -10.99 -9.02 32.08
CA THR A 486 -9.59 -8.85 31.70
C THR A 486 -8.64 -9.69 32.56
N THR A 487 -7.59 -10.23 31.94
CA THR A 487 -6.38 -10.73 32.64
C THR A 487 -5.18 -9.93 32.14
N THR A 488 -4.43 -9.35 33.07
CA THR A 488 -3.24 -8.52 32.83
C THR A 488 -1.96 -9.36 32.72
N THR A 489 -1.16 -9.07 31.68
CA THR A 489 0.26 -9.44 31.57
C THR A 489 1.07 -8.22 31.09
N ALA A 490 2.31 -8.12 31.57
CA ALA A 490 3.10 -6.89 31.58
C ALA A 490 3.83 -6.56 30.25
N GLY A 491 3.86 -5.25 29.93
CA GLY A 491 5.00 -4.50 29.39
C GLY A 491 5.52 -4.83 28.00
N GLY A 492 4.71 -4.61 26.95
CA GLY A 492 5.14 -4.62 25.55
C GLY A 492 5.43 -3.22 25.00
N ALA A 493 6.30 -3.14 24.00
CA ALA A 493 6.71 -1.91 23.34
C ALA A 493 5.54 -1.07 22.78
N THR A 494 5.71 0.24 22.91
CA THR A 494 4.76 1.30 22.57
C THR A 494 4.84 1.68 21.09
N GLN A 495 3.67 1.65 20.43
CA GLN A 495 3.21 2.42 19.26
C GLN A 495 3.95 2.27 17.90
N THR A 496 3.18 2.16 16.81
CA THR A 496 3.66 2.06 15.41
C THR A 496 2.76 2.87 14.47
N HIS A 497 3.33 3.81 13.71
CA HIS A 497 2.67 4.71 12.75
C HIS A 497 3.54 4.76 11.47
N TYR A 498 2.98 4.61 10.27
CA TYR A 498 3.70 4.89 9.01
C TYR A 498 2.76 5.35 7.90
N GLY A 499 3.23 6.32 7.11
CA GLY A 499 2.63 6.74 5.84
C GLY A 499 3.53 6.34 4.67
N GLN A 500 2.93 6.11 3.50
CA GLN A 500 3.62 5.70 2.27
C GLN A 500 4.45 6.85 1.67
N CYS A 501 4.02 8.10 1.89
CA CYS A 501 4.68 9.28 1.32
C CYS A 501 5.64 9.96 2.29
N GLY A 502 6.73 9.29 2.70
CA GLY A 502 7.82 9.89 3.51
C GLY A 502 8.56 11.10 2.88
N GLY A 503 7.95 11.79 1.91
CA GLY A 503 8.47 12.95 1.19
C GLY A 503 8.40 14.23 2.00
N ILE A 504 9.46 14.55 2.73
CA ILE A 504 9.80 15.95 3.02
C ILE A 504 10.02 16.64 1.66
N GLY A 505 9.41 17.80 1.42
CA GLY A 505 9.78 18.67 0.28
C GLY A 505 8.84 18.60 -0.92
N TYR A 506 7.58 18.85 -0.62
CA TYR A 506 6.48 18.81 -1.56
C TYR A 506 6.10 20.30 -1.75
N SER A 507 7.09 21.13 -2.08
CA SER A 507 6.94 22.59 -2.25
C SER A 507 6.90 22.95 -3.72
#